data_AF-A0A497G7K8-F1
#
_entry.id   AF-A0A497G7K8-F1
#
_cell.length_a   1.000
_cell.length_b   1.000
_cell.length_c   1.000
_cell.angle_alpha   90.00
_cell.angle_beta   90.00
_cell.angle_gamma   90.00
#
_symmetry.space_group_name_H-M   'P 1'
#
loop_
_entity.id
_entity.type
_entity.pdbx_description
1 polymer ?
#
loop_
_entity_poly.entity_id
_entity_poly.type
_entity_poly.pdbx_seq_one_letter_code
_entity_poly.pdbx_strand_id
1 'polypeptide(L)'
;MCNGLHRWELIMSLRFAERFADYLTKGEVYRLFIEVLVREYGSIAKASDAAGIERKTFYNWERAREVTRPTKVKVLRAAFEADPHHTLRFVVKILRRRAGEALFALLDYLRGEALRCEGREEFERYASLLRRALEEFGGPLSDEVAEELEAVDHVLMLKATKLGAVLRPSLYAEGELLAPAIEEEMPGAFIIVSAMTPVGRHPTSRGERREVAWTEAPLTAVETVPTASTISGSVLTITVKLGERG
;
A
#
# COMPACT_ATOMS: atom_id res chain seq x y z
N MET A 1 -22.99 -39.49 -12.09
CA MET A 1 -21.72 -39.99 -11.52
C MET A 1 -20.79 -38.80 -11.30
N CYS A 2 -20.83 -38.18 -10.11
CA CYS A 2 -20.02 -37.00 -9.76
C CYS A 2 -19.31 -37.20 -8.40
N ASN A 3 -18.93 -38.44 -8.05
CA ASN A 3 -18.29 -38.73 -6.76
C ASN A 3 -16.83 -38.26 -6.67
N GLY A 4 -16.24 -37.85 -7.80
CA GLY A 4 -14.87 -37.31 -7.85
C GLY A 4 -14.78 -35.85 -7.37
N LEU A 5 -15.69 -34.99 -7.83
CA LEU A 5 -15.67 -33.54 -7.52
C LEU A 5 -15.86 -33.27 -6.02
N HIS A 6 -16.83 -33.91 -5.37
CA HIS A 6 -17.08 -33.74 -3.94
C HIS A 6 -15.89 -34.15 -3.07
N ARG A 7 -15.14 -35.20 -3.45
CA ARG A 7 -13.97 -35.64 -2.69
C ARG A 7 -12.82 -34.64 -2.81
N TRP A 8 -12.62 -34.03 -3.97
CA TRP A 8 -11.59 -33.01 -4.18
C TRP A 8 -11.92 -31.71 -3.43
N GLU A 9 -13.19 -31.28 -3.43
CA GLU A 9 -13.65 -30.11 -2.66
C GLU A 9 -13.43 -30.29 -1.15
N LEU A 10 -13.74 -31.48 -0.60
CA LEU A 10 -13.50 -31.80 0.81
C LEU A 10 -12.01 -31.85 1.19
N ILE A 11 -11.15 -32.33 0.28
CA ILE A 11 -9.70 -32.35 0.50
C ILE A 11 -9.14 -30.92 0.44
N MET A 12 -9.64 -30.10 -0.48
CA MET A 12 -9.25 -28.70 -0.63
C MET A 12 -9.68 -27.87 0.59
N SER A 13 -10.94 -28.00 1.04
CA SER A 13 -11.47 -27.26 2.19
C SER A 13 -10.71 -27.60 3.47
N LEU A 14 -10.39 -28.88 3.71
CA LEU A 14 -9.64 -29.31 4.88
C LEU A 14 -8.21 -28.80 4.86
N ARG A 15 -7.49 -28.95 3.74
CA ARG A 15 -6.11 -28.45 3.59
C ARG A 15 -6.04 -26.94 3.79
N PHE A 16 -6.99 -26.21 3.22
CA PHE A 16 -7.12 -24.77 3.42
C PHE A 16 -7.33 -24.45 4.90
N ALA A 17 -8.29 -25.12 5.55
CA ALA A 17 -8.61 -24.87 6.95
C ALA A 17 -7.44 -25.17 7.88
N GLU A 18 -6.74 -26.29 7.68
CA GLU A 18 -5.57 -26.67 8.47
C GLU A 18 -4.41 -25.68 8.30
N ARG A 19 -4.22 -25.16 7.08
CA ARG A 19 -3.16 -24.20 6.78
C ARG A 19 -3.41 -22.84 7.41
N PHE A 20 -4.66 -22.37 7.42
CA PHE A 20 -4.97 -20.99 7.78
C PHE A 20 -5.59 -20.81 9.18
N ALA A 21 -5.97 -21.89 9.86
CA ALA A 21 -6.60 -21.83 11.19
C ALA A 21 -5.78 -21.05 12.23
N ASP A 22 -4.46 -21.18 12.22
CA ASP A 22 -3.60 -20.55 13.24
C ASP A 22 -3.49 -19.03 13.06
N TYR A 23 -3.84 -18.51 11.87
CA TYR A 23 -3.95 -17.08 11.61
C TYR A 23 -5.31 -16.51 12.02
N LEU A 24 -6.23 -17.29 12.61
CA LEU A 24 -7.50 -16.74 13.07
C LEU A 24 -7.48 -16.54 14.58
N THR A 25 -7.77 -15.32 15.00
CA THR A 25 -8.10 -14.96 16.39
C THR A 25 -9.52 -15.42 16.73
N LYS A 26 -9.86 -15.40 18.02
CA LYS A 26 -11.23 -15.65 18.49
C LYS A 26 -12.26 -14.77 17.79
N GLY A 27 -11.96 -13.46 17.65
CA GLY A 27 -12.87 -12.51 17.00
C GLY A 27 -13.06 -12.80 15.51
N GLU A 28 -12.02 -13.25 14.82
CA GLU A 28 -12.11 -13.61 13.40
C GLU A 28 -12.88 -14.92 13.18
N VAL A 29 -12.71 -15.91 14.05
CA VAL A 29 -13.52 -17.14 14.02
C VAL A 29 -15.00 -16.81 14.25
N TYR A 30 -15.29 -15.91 15.20
CA TYR A 30 -16.65 -15.46 15.47
C TYR A 30 -17.26 -14.75 14.25
N ARG A 31 -16.55 -13.78 13.67
CA ARG A 31 -17.01 -13.08 12.46
C ARG A 31 -17.26 -14.04 11.31
N LEU A 32 -16.33 -14.95 11.03
CA LEU A 32 -16.49 -15.94 9.98
C LEU A 32 -17.73 -16.83 10.22
N PHE A 33 -17.95 -17.24 11.47
CA PHE A 33 -19.13 -18.02 11.83
C PHE A 33 -20.44 -17.25 11.59
N ILE A 34 -20.50 -15.97 11.95
CA ILE A 34 -21.71 -15.15 11.75
C ILE A 34 -21.91 -14.76 10.28
N GLU A 35 -20.89 -14.18 9.65
CA GLU A 35 -20.96 -13.57 8.33
C GLU A 35 -21.07 -14.59 7.18
N VAL A 36 -20.60 -15.83 7.41
CA VAL A 36 -20.69 -16.92 6.44
C VAL A 36 -21.69 -17.97 6.87
N LEU A 37 -21.44 -18.66 8.00
CA LEU A 37 -22.22 -19.85 8.34
C LEU A 37 -23.65 -19.51 8.80
N VAL A 38 -23.83 -18.54 9.69
CA VAL A 38 -25.19 -18.15 10.12
C VAL A 38 -25.95 -17.49 8.99
N ARG A 39 -25.27 -16.71 8.13
CA ARG A 39 -25.87 -16.13 6.93
C ARG A 39 -26.39 -17.20 5.97
N GLU A 40 -25.58 -18.23 5.70
CA GLU A 40 -25.92 -19.31 4.76
C GLU A 40 -26.98 -20.26 5.33
N TYR A 41 -26.79 -20.71 6.58
CA TYR A 41 -27.66 -21.73 7.19
C TYR A 41 -28.84 -21.15 7.97
N GLY A 42 -28.91 -19.82 8.13
CA GLY A 42 -30.04 -19.08 8.72
C GLY A 42 -30.18 -19.14 10.23
N SER A 43 -29.34 -19.88 10.95
CA SER A 43 -29.37 -19.93 12.42
C SER A 43 -28.07 -20.45 13.02
N ILE A 44 -27.78 -20.07 14.27
CA ILE A 44 -26.63 -20.59 15.04
C ILE A 44 -26.68 -22.11 15.16
N ALA A 45 -27.88 -22.69 15.32
CA ALA A 45 -28.04 -24.13 15.46
C ALA A 45 -27.56 -24.85 14.19
N LYS A 46 -28.13 -24.51 13.03
CA LYS A 46 -27.76 -25.11 11.74
C LYS A 46 -26.30 -24.82 11.37
N ALA A 47 -25.80 -23.63 11.67
CA ALA A 47 -24.39 -23.29 11.47
C ALA A 47 -23.44 -24.13 12.35
N SER A 48 -23.84 -24.42 13.60
CA SER A 48 -23.06 -25.26 14.51
C SER A 48 -23.02 -26.71 14.02
N ASP A 49 -24.17 -27.21 13.56
CA ASP A 49 -24.31 -28.55 12.99
C ASP A 49 -23.45 -28.70 11.73
N ALA A 50 -23.51 -27.73 10.81
CA ALA A 50 -22.68 -27.70 9.60
C ALA A 50 -21.17 -27.64 9.92
N ALA A 51 -20.78 -26.86 10.94
CA ALA A 51 -19.39 -26.80 11.40
C ALA A 51 -18.95 -28.05 12.19
N GLY A 52 -19.86 -28.94 12.58
CA GLY A 52 -19.54 -30.07 13.44
C GLY A 52 -19.05 -29.66 14.83
N ILE A 53 -19.62 -28.59 15.38
CA ILE A 53 -19.37 -28.10 16.76
C ILE A 53 -20.67 -28.13 17.55
N GLU A 54 -20.56 -28.28 18.87
CA GLU A 54 -21.75 -28.15 19.72
C GLU A 54 -22.16 -26.68 19.84
N ARG A 55 -23.46 -26.38 19.87
CA ARG A 55 -23.97 -25.01 20.08
C ARG A 55 -23.40 -24.35 21.34
N LYS A 56 -23.23 -25.14 22.42
CA LYS A 56 -22.62 -24.67 23.67
C LYS A 56 -21.18 -24.20 23.46
N THR A 57 -20.45 -24.80 22.52
CA THR A 57 -19.08 -24.40 22.16
C THR A 57 -19.07 -22.99 21.59
N PHE A 58 -20.00 -22.65 20.69
CA PHE A 58 -20.15 -21.29 20.16
C PHE A 58 -20.44 -20.28 21.28
N TYR A 59 -21.43 -20.54 22.14
CA TYR A 59 -21.77 -19.63 23.24
C TYR A 59 -20.64 -19.46 24.25
N ASN A 60 -19.81 -20.49 24.44
CA ASN A 60 -18.65 -20.40 25.32
C ASN A 60 -17.52 -19.50 24.75
N TRP A 61 -17.49 -19.18 23.46
CA TRP A 61 -16.44 -18.33 22.89
C TRP A 61 -16.43 -16.92 23.45
N GLU A 62 -17.58 -16.39 23.88
CA GLU A 62 -17.63 -15.07 24.51
C GLU A 62 -16.73 -15.04 25.76
N ARG A 63 -16.81 -16.08 26.59
CA ARG A 63 -16.06 -16.20 27.86
C ARG A 63 -14.67 -16.82 27.69
N ALA A 64 -14.47 -17.65 26.67
CA ALA A 64 -13.19 -18.31 26.44
C ALA A 64 -12.11 -17.28 26.08
N ARG A 65 -10.91 -17.45 26.61
CA ARG A 65 -9.75 -16.63 26.22
C ARG A 65 -9.44 -16.79 24.73
N GLU A 66 -9.47 -18.03 24.25
CA GLU A 66 -9.16 -18.40 22.86
C GLU A 66 -10.05 -19.52 22.36
N VAL A 67 -10.17 -19.62 21.03
CA VAL A 67 -10.81 -20.75 20.35
C VAL A 67 -9.72 -21.78 20.03
N THR A 68 -9.96 -23.04 20.35
CA THR A 68 -8.99 -24.11 20.11
C THR A 68 -8.75 -24.31 18.62
N ARG A 69 -7.51 -24.63 18.22
CA ARG A 69 -7.16 -24.90 16.82
C ARG A 69 -8.09 -25.90 16.12
N PRO A 70 -8.47 -27.06 16.72
CA PRO A 70 -9.44 -27.96 16.08
C PRO A 70 -10.79 -27.32 15.77
N THR A 71 -11.25 -26.42 16.64
CA THR A 71 -12.49 -25.66 16.43
C THR A 71 -12.33 -24.64 15.30
N LYS A 72 -11.18 -23.94 15.25
CA LYS A 72 -10.87 -23.03 14.13
C LYS A 72 -10.88 -23.76 12.79
N VAL A 73 -10.25 -24.94 12.72
CA VAL A 73 -10.24 -25.79 11.51
C VAL A 73 -11.67 -26.17 11.10
N LYS A 74 -12.49 -26.64 12.05
CA LYS A 74 -13.89 -26.99 11.81
C LYS A 74 -14.70 -25.84 11.22
N VAL A 75 -14.62 -24.66 11.84
CA VAL A 75 -15.35 -23.47 11.40
C VAL A 75 -14.85 -22.99 10.04
N LEU A 76 -13.54 -22.91 9.83
CA LEU A 76 -12.94 -22.43 8.59
C LEU A 76 -13.23 -23.38 7.41
N ARG A 77 -13.20 -24.70 7.66
CA ARG A 77 -13.57 -25.71 6.68
C ARG A 77 -15.04 -25.55 6.25
N ALA A 78 -15.94 -25.50 7.23
CA ALA A 78 -17.37 -25.36 6.95
C ALA A 78 -17.69 -24.03 6.24
N ALA A 79 -17.01 -22.94 6.62
CA ALA A 79 -17.19 -21.65 5.96
C ALA A 79 -16.72 -21.70 4.51
N PHE A 80 -15.58 -22.35 4.24
CA PHE A 80 -15.09 -22.55 2.88
C PHE A 80 -16.05 -23.41 2.05
N GLU A 81 -16.63 -24.47 2.63
CA GLU A 81 -17.61 -25.32 1.95
C GLU A 81 -18.94 -24.59 1.66
N ALA A 82 -19.36 -23.68 2.55
CA ALA A 82 -20.56 -22.88 2.39
C ALA A 82 -20.40 -21.73 1.37
N ASP A 83 -19.31 -20.97 1.46
CA ASP A 83 -19.00 -19.84 0.57
C ASP A 83 -17.48 -19.71 0.40
N PRO A 84 -16.88 -20.41 -0.59
CA PRO A 84 -15.44 -20.39 -0.81
C PRO A 84 -14.89 -19.00 -1.08
N HIS A 85 -15.59 -18.22 -1.92
CA HIS A 85 -15.12 -16.91 -2.35
C HIS A 85 -15.08 -15.92 -1.19
N HIS A 86 -16.16 -15.83 -0.39
CA HIS A 86 -16.18 -14.94 0.76
C HIS A 86 -15.15 -15.36 1.82
N THR A 87 -15.02 -16.67 2.08
CA THR A 87 -14.06 -17.21 3.04
C THR A 87 -12.60 -16.94 2.63
N LEU A 88 -12.27 -17.12 1.34
CA LEU A 88 -10.95 -16.79 0.81
C LEU A 88 -10.65 -15.29 0.94
N ARG A 89 -11.59 -14.42 0.56
CA ARG A 89 -11.43 -12.97 0.73
C ARG A 89 -11.26 -12.56 2.18
N PHE A 90 -12.00 -13.20 3.09
CA PHE A 90 -11.88 -12.96 4.53
C PHE A 90 -10.47 -13.29 5.03
N VAL A 91 -9.93 -14.46 4.68
CA VAL A 91 -8.57 -14.86 5.06
C VAL A 91 -7.51 -13.97 4.44
N VAL A 92 -7.65 -13.59 3.16
CA VAL A 92 -6.71 -12.66 2.49
C VAL A 92 -6.66 -11.31 3.21
N LYS A 93 -7.81 -10.72 3.54
CA LYS A 93 -7.87 -9.45 4.30
C LYS A 93 -7.16 -9.54 5.65
N ILE A 94 -7.35 -10.66 6.34
CA ILE A 94 -6.74 -10.92 7.63
C ILE A 94 -5.22 -11.04 7.53
N LEU A 95 -4.72 -11.78 6.53
CA LEU A 95 -3.29 -11.92 6.31
C LEU A 95 -2.65 -10.60 5.85
N ARG A 96 -3.32 -9.86 4.95
CA ARG A 96 -2.89 -8.52 4.50
C ARG A 96 -2.73 -7.59 5.70
N ARG A 97 -3.74 -7.50 6.56
CA ARG A 97 -3.67 -6.68 7.78
C ARG A 97 -2.46 -7.04 8.66
N ARG A 98 -2.22 -8.32 8.92
CA ARG A 98 -1.07 -8.74 9.74
C ARG A 98 0.27 -8.45 9.09
N ALA A 99 0.37 -8.65 7.77
CA ALA A 99 1.56 -8.29 7.02
C ALA A 99 1.82 -6.78 7.10
N GLY A 100 0.77 -5.95 7.00
CA GLY A 100 0.83 -4.51 7.21
C GLY A 100 1.32 -4.13 8.60
N GLU A 101 0.73 -4.71 9.65
CA GLU A 101 1.17 -4.48 11.04
C GLU A 101 2.66 -4.82 11.24
N ALA A 102 3.13 -5.93 10.66
CA ALA A 102 4.54 -6.32 10.73
C ALA A 102 5.46 -5.38 9.92
N LEU A 103 5.01 -4.96 8.72
CA LEU A 103 5.74 -3.99 7.90
C LEU A 103 5.87 -2.65 8.63
N PHE A 104 4.79 -2.13 9.23
CA PHE A 104 4.86 -0.88 10.00
C PHE A 104 5.82 -0.97 11.18
N ALA A 105 5.84 -2.09 11.90
CA ALA A 105 6.81 -2.28 12.97
C ALA A 105 8.28 -2.22 12.46
N LEU A 106 8.55 -2.79 11.28
CA LEU A 106 9.86 -2.69 10.63
C LEU A 106 10.18 -1.25 10.22
N LEU A 107 9.24 -0.55 9.58
CA LEU A 107 9.42 0.83 9.15
C LEU A 107 9.64 1.77 10.33
N ASP A 108 8.90 1.58 11.42
CA ASP A 108 9.06 2.32 12.67
C ASP A 108 10.44 2.13 13.28
N TYR A 109 10.91 0.88 13.32
CA TYR A 109 12.25 0.57 13.78
C TYR A 109 13.31 1.28 12.92
N LEU A 110 13.26 1.12 11.60
CA LEU A 110 14.24 1.70 10.67
C LEU A 110 14.22 3.23 10.70
N ARG A 111 13.03 3.85 10.77
CA ARG A 111 12.87 5.29 10.98
C ARG A 111 13.51 5.71 12.30
N GLY A 112 13.20 5.01 13.39
CA GLY A 112 13.75 5.29 14.71
C GLY A 112 15.28 5.28 14.74
N GLU A 113 15.90 4.27 14.12
CA GLU A 113 17.36 4.20 14.00
C GLU A 113 17.92 5.36 13.15
N ALA A 114 17.33 5.62 11.97
CA ALA A 114 17.77 6.72 11.11
C ALA A 114 17.74 8.08 11.84
N LEU A 115 16.70 8.35 12.63
CA LEU A 115 16.58 9.62 13.35
C LEU A 115 17.60 9.78 14.48
N ARG A 116 18.09 8.68 15.06
CA ARG A 116 19.14 8.69 16.10
C ARG A 116 20.55 8.82 15.53
N CYS A 117 20.77 8.52 14.26
CA CYS A 117 22.09 8.66 13.64
C CYS A 117 22.65 10.08 13.76
N GLU A 118 23.92 10.21 14.11
CA GLU A 118 24.66 11.47 14.08
C GLU A 118 25.52 11.61 12.82
N GLY A 119 25.88 10.47 12.20
CA GLY A 119 26.68 10.39 10.99
C GLY A 119 25.84 10.20 9.73
N ARG A 120 26.30 10.81 8.64
CA ARG A 120 25.69 10.72 7.31
C ARG A 120 25.58 9.29 6.79
N GLU A 121 26.65 8.51 6.86
CA GLU A 121 26.71 7.16 6.27
C GLU A 121 25.70 6.20 6.92
N GLU A 122 25.61 6.23 8.25
CA GLU A 122 24.66 5.37 8.98
C GLU A 122 23.21 5.75 8.70
N PHE A 123 22.94 7.05 8.64
CA PHE A 123 21.64 7.58 8.26
C PHE A 123 21.23 7.10 6.85
N GLU A 124 22.11 7.25 5.86
CA GLU A 124 21.87 6.82 4.48
C GLU A 124 21.63 5.30 4.39
N ARG A 125 22.35 4.51 5.21
CA ARG A 125 22.14 3.06 5.32
C ARG A 125 20.73 2.71 5.81
N TYR A 126 20.27 3.29 6.92
CA TYR A 126 18.92 3.01 7.45
C TYR A 126 17.82 3.52 6.53
N ALA A 127 17.99 4.71 5.94
CA ALA A 127 17.04 5.23 4.96
C ALA A 127 16.95 4.33 3.71
N SER A 128 18.07 3.77 3.27
CA SER A 128 18.10 2.80 2.16
C SER A 128 17.38 1.49 2.52
N LEU A 129 17.58 0.97 3.73
CA LEU A 129 16.86 -0.21 4.21
C LEU A 129 15.34 0.02 4.28
N LEU A 130 14.93 1.20 4.74
CA LEU A 130 13.52 1.57 4.81
C LEU A 130 12.88 1.55 3.42
N ARG A 131 13.53 2.15 2.42
CA ARG A 131 13.03 2.11 1.04
C ARG A 131 12.93 0.70 0.47
N ARG A 132 13.96 -0.13 0.69
CA ARG A 132 13.95 -1.52 0.22
C ARG A 132 12.80 -2.32 0.82
N ALA A 133 12.50 -2.12 2.10
CA ALA A 133 11.35 -2.77 2.74
C ALA A 133 10.03 -2.37 2.07
N LEU A 134 9.89 -1.12 1.65
CA LEU A 134 8.68 -0.63 0.95
C LEU A 134 8.59 -1.13 -0.48
N GLU A 135 9.71 -1.20 -1.19
CA GLU A 135 9.79 -1.78 -2.54
C GLU A 135 9.42 -3.27 -2.51
N GLU A 136 9.89 -4.00 -1.50
CA GLU A 136 9.70 -5.44 -1.39
C GLU A 136 8.29 -5.82 -0.88
N PHE A 137 7.77 -5.09 0.11
CA PHE A 137 6.56 -5.49 0.83
C PHE A 137 5.39 -4.51 0.70
N GLY A 138 5.61 -3.29 0.24
CA GLY A 138 4.61 -2.22 0.25
C GLY A 138 3.50 -2.37 -0.79
N GLY A 139 3.75 -3.01 -1.93
CA GLY A 139 2.80 -3.08 -3.05
C GLY A 139 1.41 -3.64 -2.67
N PRO A 140 1.32 -4.87 -2.11
CA PRO A 140 0.03 -5.43 -1.67
C PRO A 140 -0.66 -4.68 -0.52
N LEU A 141 0.01 -3.69 0.06
CA LEU A 141 -0.38 -2.89 1.23
C LEU A 141 -0.42 -1.40 0.89
N SER A 142 -0.49 -1.04 -0.39
CA SER A 142 -0.30 0.33 -0.87
C SER A 142 -1.19 1.35 -0.19
N ASP A 143 -2.45 0.98 0.06
CA ASP A 143 -3.44 1.88 0.67
C ASP A 143 -3.07 2.17 2.13
N GLU A 144 -2.70 1.13 2.89
CA GLU A 144 -2.28 1.29 4.28
C GLU A 144 -0.93 2.02 4.37
N VAL A 145 -0.02 1.73 3.45
CA VAL A 145 1.36 2.24 3.45
C VAL A 145 1.45 3.71 3.02
N ALA A 146 0.61 4.17 2.09
CA ALA A 146 0.68 5.53 1.55
C ALA A 146 0.54 6.63 2.63
N GLU A 147 -0.44 6.51 3.53
CA GLU A 147 -0.70 7.51 4.57
C GLU A 147 0.47 7.62 5.58
N GLU A 148 1.02 6.49 6.00
CA GLU A 148 2.13 6.46 6.97
C GLU A 148 3.44 6.97 6.35
N LEU A 149 3.64 6.76 5.04
CA LEU A 149 4.87 7.14 4.36
C LEU A 149 5.07 8.63 4.18
N GLU A 150 4.00 9.39 3.94
CA GLU A 150 4.10 10.84 3.79
C GLU A 150 4.71 11.48 5.06
N ALA A 151 4.27 11.02 6.23
CA ALA A 151 4.79 11.47 7.51
C ALA A 151 6.25 11.03 7.73
N VAL A 152 6.60 9.81 7.33
CA VAL A 152 7.96 9.27 7.47
C VAL A 152 8.96 10.04 6.60
N ASP A 153 8.61 10.28 5.34
CA ASP A 153 9.49 10.95 4.37
C ASP A 153 9.81 12.38 4.80
N HIS A 154 8.81 13.13 5.30
CA HIS A 154 9.03 14.50 5.76
C HIS A 154 10.10 14.59 6.86
N VAL A 155 10.02 13.72 7.87
CA VAL A 155 10.95 13.75 9.01
C VAL A 155 12.35 13.29 8.58
N LEU A 156 12.44 12.29 7.70
CA LEU A 156 13.72 11.82 7.17
C LEU A 156 14.40 12.89 6.30
N MET A 157 13.65 13.62 5.48
CA MET A 157 14.18 14.73 4.67
C MET A 157 14.80 15.82 5.54
N LEU A 158 14.14 16.23 6.63
CA LEU A 158 14.69 17.19 7.59
C LEU A 158 15.99 16.70 8.23
N LYS A 159 16.07 15.42 8.60
CA LYS A 159 17.28 14.81 9.16
C LYS A 159 18.39 14.75 8.11
N ALA A 160 18.07 14.41 6.86
CA ALA A 160 19.03 14.36 5.76
C ALA A 160 19.68 15.72 5.52
N THR A 161 18.88 16.80 5.49
CA THR A 161 19.40 18.16 5.36
C THR A 161 20.37 18.52 6.48
N LYS A 162 20.04 18.17 7.74
CA LYS A 162 20.93 18.41 8.89
C LYS A 162 22.26 17.67 8.78
N LEU A 163 22.26 16.47 8.21
CA LEU A 163 23.46 15.62 8.08
C LEU A 163 24.21 15.84 6.76
N GLY A 164 23.74 16.71 5.87
CA GLY A 164 24.28 16.84 4.51
C GLY A 164 24.16 15.55 3.69
N ALA A 165 23.14 14.72 3.99
CA ALA A 165 22.85 13.47 3.30
C ALA A 165 21.90 13.71 2.13
N VAL A 166 21.99 12.86 1.09
CA VAL A 166 21.08 12.90 -0.06
C VAL A 166 20.12 11.72 0.01
N LEU A 167 18.83 12.01 0.13
CA LEU A 167 17.78 11.01 0.03
C LEU A 167 17.27 10.95 -1.40
N ARG A 168 17.09 9.73 -1.93
CA ARG A 168 16.24 9.52 -3.10
C ARG A 168 14.77 9.70 -2.70
N PRO A 169 13.93 10.31 -3.54
CA PRO A 169 12.47 10.31 -3.34
C PRO A 169 11.94 8.89 -3.17
N SER A 170 10.93 8.69 -2.34
CA SER A 170 10.24 7.40 -2.26
C SER A 170 9.33 7.21 -3.48
N LEU A 171 9.07 5.97 -3.87
CA LEU A 171 8.12 5.64 -4.94
C LEU A 171 6.68 6.02 -4.60
N TYR A 172 6.41 6.41 -3.35
CA TYR A 172 5.09 6.77 -2.83
C TYR A 172 4.96 8.28 -2.56
N ALA A 173 6.05 9.06 -2.67
CA ALA A 173 6.07 10.50 -2.44
C ALA A 173 5.50 11.29 -3.62
N GLU A 174 5.38 10.67 -4.79
CA GLU A 174 4.60 11.17 -5.91
C GLU A 174 3.32 10.33 -5.98
N GLY A 175 2.25 10.83 -5.37
CA GLY A 175 0.92 10.37 -5.75
C GLY A 175 0.80 10.54 -7.26
N GLU A 176 0.52 9.44 -7.96
CA GLU A 176 0.59 9.25 -9.42
C GLU A 176 1.94 8.75 -9.95
N LEU A 177 2.14 7.43 -9.98
CA LEU A 177 2.60 6.67 -11.16
C LEU A 177 3.00 5.27 -10.69
N LEU A 178 2.06 4.33 -10.84
CA LEU A 178 2.23 2.91 -11.18
C LEU A 178 0.94 2.15 -10.82
N ALA A 179 -0.20 2.61 -11.36
CA ALA A 179 -1.15 1.62 -11.85
C ALA A 179 -0.40 0.85 -12.96
N PRO A 180 -0.39 -0.50 -12.97
CA PRO A 180 0.17 -1.21 -14.11
C PRO A 180 -0.61 -0.74 -15.34
N ALA A 181 0.10 -0.09 -16.27
CA ALA A 181 -0.45 0.31 -17.55
C ALA A 181 -0.99 -0.95 -18.23
N ILE A 182 -2.30 -1.12 -18.20
CA ILE A 182 -3.00 -1.89 -19.22
C ILE A 182 -2.90 -0.99 -20.45
N GLU A 183 -2.09 -1.39 -21.43
CA GLU A 183 -2.02 -0.75 -22.74
C GLU A 183 -3.40 -0.79 -23.39
N GLU A 184 -4.24 0.21 -23.11
CA GLU A 184 -5.30 0.61 -24.02
C GLU A 184 -4.92 1.98 -24.59
N GLU A 185 -4.56 1.97 -25.88
CA GLU A 185 -4.39 3.17 -26.68
C GLU A 185 -5.66 4.02 -26.59
N MET A 186 -5.59 5.15 -25.89
CA MET A 186 -6.57 6.22 -26.02
C MET A 186 -5.92 7.44 -26.69
N PRO A 187 -6.37 7.83 -27.89
CA PRO A 187 -5.87 9.03 -28.55
C PRO A 187 -6.48 10.27 -27.88
N GLY A 188 -5.63 11.22 -27.47
CA GLY A 188 -6.05 12.60 -27.17
C GLY A 188 -5.77 13.16 -25.76
N ALA A 189 -4.76 12.68 -25.04
CA ALA A 189 -4.38 13.30 -23.76
C ALA A 189 -3.43 14.49 -23.96
N PHE A 190 -3.85 15.68 -23.52
CA PHE A 190 -3.05 16.91 -23.46
C PHE A 190 -2.16 16.90 -22.21
N ILE A 191 -0.89 17.34 -22.34
CA ILE A 191 0.02 17.53 -21.22
C ILE A 191 -0.01 19.01 -20.80
N ILE A 192 -0.40 19.30 -19.56
CA ILE A 192 -0.23 20.62 -18.94
C ILE A 192 1.16 20.66 -18.32
N VAL A 193 2.09 21.41 -18.91
CA VAL A 193 3.42 21.67 -18.34
C VAL A 193 3.38 23.03 -17.64
N SER A 194 3.44 23.03 -16.31
CA SER A 194 3.63 24.27 -15.54
C SER A 194 5.13 24.55 -15.43
N ALA A 195 5.64 25.48 -16.25
CA ALA A 195 7.04 25.92 -16.17
C ALA A 195 7.14 27.14 -15.25
N MET A 196 7.83 26.99 -14.11
CA MET A 196 8.30 28.15 -13.35
C MET A 196 9.63 28.64 -13.94
N THR A 197 9.62 29.80 -14.59
CA THR A 197 10.85 30.50 -15.00
C THR A 197 11.13 31.68 -14.09
N PRO A 198 12.37 31.83 -13.56
CA PRO A 198 12.79 33.07 -12.93
C PRO A 198 13.09 34.11 -14.01
N VAL A 199 12.40 35.25 -13.97
CA VAL A 199 12.68 36.37 -14.87
C VAL A 199 13.75 37.27 -14.25
N GLY A 200 14.96 37.23 -14.82
CA GLY A 200 15.87 38.39 -14.92
C GLY A 200 17.03 38.51 -13.92
N ARG A 201 18.26 38.34 -14.44
CA ARG A 201 19.59 38.73 -13.87
C ARG A 201 19.85 40.24 -14.12
N HIS A 202 20.78 41.01 -13.53
CA HIS A 202 22.12 40.80 -12.96
C HIS A 202 22.54 42.08 -12.13
N PRO A 203 23.77 42.21 -11.59
CA PRO A 203 24.05 42.76 -10.26
C PRO A 203 24.16 44.29 -10.18
N THR A 204 23.88 44.86 -9.01
CA THR A 204 24.43 46.17 -8.63
C THR A 204 24.84 46.18 -7.16
N SER A 205 25.96 46.84 -6.93
CA SER A 205 26.58 47.14 -5.65
C SER A 205 25.66 47.93 -4.72
N ARG A 206 25.91 47.77 -3.41
CA ARG A 206 25.30 48.42 -2.24
C ARG A 206 23.99 47.79 -1.74
N GLY A 207 24.01 47.50 -0.44
CA GLY A 207 22.95 46.81 0.25
C GLY A 207 21.68 47.64 0.39
N GLU A 208 20.56 46.94 0.25
CA GLU A 208 19.26 47.26 0.84
C GLU A 208 18.41 45.98 0.81
N ARG A 209 17.79 45.62 1.94
CA ARG A 209 16.77 44.56 2.02
C ARG A 209 15.47 45.09 1.43
N ARG A 210 14.81 44.34 0.54
CA ARG A 210 13.36 44.48 0.31
C ARG A 210 12.68 43.12 0.17
N GLU A 211 11.53 42.99 0.82
CA GLU A 211 10.57 41.89 0.69
C GLU A 211 9.99 41.83 -0.72
N VAL A 212 9.82 40.62 -1.25
CA VAL A 212 9.19 40.38 -2.57
C VAL A 212 7.81 39.79 -2.33
N ALA A 213 6.78 40.52 -2.77
CA ALA A 213 5.39 40.06 -2.81
C ALA A 213 5.19 39.13 -4.03
N TRP A 214 4.46 38.03 -3.83
CA TRP A 214 4.10 37.08 -4.88
C TRP A 214 2.68 37.36 -5.38
N THR A 215 2.48 37.37 -6.70
CA THR A 215 1.16 37.31 -7.34
C THR A 215 1.21 36.34 -8.51
N GLU A 216 0.18 35.48 -8.62
CA GLU A 216 0.01 34.48 -9.67
C GLU A 216 -0.22 35.13 -11.05
N ALA A 217 0.40 34.57 -12.09
CA ALA A 217 0.16 34.94 -13.49
C ALA A 217 -0.78 33.92 -14.16
N PRO A 218 -1.66 34.36 -15.08
CA PRO A 218 -2.68 33.48 -15.66
C PRO A 218 -2.09 32.48 -16.67
N LEU A 219 -2.61 31.25 -16.63
CA LEU A 219 -2.25 30.13 -17.49
C LEU A 219 -2.73 30.36 -18.93
N THR A 220 -1.85 30.21 -19.92
CA THR A 220 -2.22 30.04 -21.34
C THR A 220 -1.75 28.68 -21.84
N ALA A 221 -2.68 27.87 -22.34
CA ALA A 221 -2.39 26.61 -22.99
C ALA A 221 -1.70 26.84 -24.34
N VAL A 222 -0.61 26.12 -24.61
CA VAL A 222 0.05 26.08 -25.92
C VAL A 222 0.11 24.64 -26.40
N GLU A 223 -0.57 24.36 -27.52
CA GLU A 223 -0.45 23.09 -28.26
C GLU A 223 0.82 23.11 -29.10
N THR A 224 1.87 22.38 -28.71
CA THR A 224 2.88 21.93 -29.67
C THR A 224 3.48 20.59 -29.27
N VAL A 225 3.46 19.64 -30.21
CA VAL A 225 4.08 18.32 -30.14
C VAL A 225 5.60 18.44 -30.28
N PRO A 226 6.44 17.89 -29.37
CA PRO A 226 7.87 17.86 -29.58
C PRO A 226 8.24 16.80 -30.61
N THR A 227 8.91 17.20 -31.69
CA THR A 227 9.52 16.28 -32.66
C THR A 227 10.97 16.00 -32.22
N ALA A 228 11.24 14.74 -31.88
CA ALA A 228 12.54 14.13 -31.57
C ALA A 228 13.23 14.56 -30.24
N SER A 229 13.50 13.55 -29.40
CA SER A 229 14.36 13.63 -28.21
C SER A 229 15.61 12.78 -28.44
N THR A 230 16.80 13.34 -28.24
CA THR A 230 18.04 12.56 -28.09
C THR A 230 18.39 12.45 -26.61
N ILE A 231 18.55 11.22 -26.12
CA ILE A 231 18.94 10.94 -24.73
C ILE A 231 20.47 10.90 -24.67
N SER A 232 21.05 11.81 -23.88
CA SER A 232 22.43 11.67 -23.38
C SER A 232 22.47 12.20 -21.94
N GLY A 233 22.84 11.32 -21.01
CA GLY A 233 23.25 11.66 -19.64
C GLY A 233 22.30 12.55 -18.83
N SER A 234 21.41 11.93 -18.04
CA SER A 234 20.76 12.50 -16.84
C SER A 234 20.02 13.84 -16.94
N VAL A 235 19.91 14.48 -18.11
CA VAL A 235 19.24 15.77 -18.28
C VAL A 235 18.50 15.77 -19.62
N LEU A 236 17.17 15.85 -19.57
CA LEU A 236 16.35 16.06 -20.76
C LEU A 236 16.39 17.56 -21.12
N THR A 237 17.04 17.91 -22.24
CA THR A 237 17.08 19.30 -22.72
C THR A 237 16.08 19.46 -23.86
N ILE A 238 14.96 20.15 -23.63
CA ILE A 238 13.98 20.47 -24.67
C ILE A 238 14.32 21.86 -25.23
N THR A 239 14.61 21.94 -26.52
CA THR A 239 14.88 23.21 -27.21
C THR A 239 13.63 23.64 -27.97
N VAL A 240 12.97 24.72 -27.55
CA VAL A 240 11.79 25.25 -28.24
C VAL A 240 12.19 26.46 -29.08
N LYS A 241 11.94 26.39 -30.39
CA LYS A 241 12.19 27.48 -31.33
C LYS A 241 10.97 28.41 -31.34
N LEU A 242 11.07 29.58 -30.71
CA LEU A 242 10.02 30.59 -30.74
C LEU A 242 10.01 31.27 -32.12
N GLY A 243 8.93 31.08 -32.89
CA GLY A 243 8.68 31.82 -34.12
C GLY A 243 8.09 33.20 -33.82
N GLU A 244 8.71 34.25 -34.36
CA GLU A 244 8.21 35.63 -34.30
C GLU A 244 6.90 35.75 -35.09
N ARG A 245 5.86 36.31 -34.48
CA ARG A 245 4.58 36.61 -35.17
C ARG A 245 4.69 37.97 -35.84
N GLY A 246 4.46 38.01 -37.16
CA GLY A 246 4.13 39.21 -37.92
C GLY A 246 2.66 39.60 -37.79
#